data_AF-A0A972WBZ2-F1
#
_entry.id   AF-A0A972WBZ2-F1
#
_cell.length_a   1.000
_cell.length_b   1.000
_cell.length_c   1.000
_cell.angle_alpha   90.00
_cell.angle_beta   90.00
_cell.angle_gamma   90.00
#
_symmetry.space_group_name_H-M   'P 1'
#
loop_
_entity.id
_entity.type
_entity.pdbx_description
1 polymer ?
#
loop_
_entity_poly.entity_id
_entity_poly.type
_entity_poly.pdbx_seq_one_letter_code
_entity_poly.pdbx_strand_id
1 'polypeptide(L)'
;LKGGNAAIDEVINMMIFGIHGKAPSLNEIFTHNAVSWLCTKAKLLRFEELLGCVRNLDTEEAETFFSQLLKDCGISELPDDWRERVRVGSDRNQSGTARENLVGGGKLDVPDELSDAQKELVNYAAPGLRRMLGYV
;
A
#
# COMPACT_ATOMS: atom_id res chain seq x y z
N LEU A 1 6.51 -22.07 -15.88
CA LEU A 1 7.04 -20.69 -16.13
C LEU A 1 8.49 -20.71 -16.61
N LYS A 2 8.79 -21.43 -17.70
CA LYS A 2 10.03 -21.24 -18.47
C LYS A 2 9.62 -20.42 -19.69
N GLY A 3 10.11 -19.19 -19.83
CA GLY A 3 9.89 -18.35 -21.01
C GLY A 3 9.27 -16.96 -20.79
N GLY A 4 8.86 -16.57 -19.58
CA GLY A 4 8.40 -15.20 -19.30
C GLY A 4 6.99 -14.81 -19.80
N ASN A 5 6.25 -15.74 -20.43
CA ASN A 5 4.92 -15.50 -20.99
C ASN A 5 3.79 -15.86 -20.01
N ALA A 6 3.73 -15.24 -18.83
CA ALA A 6 2.55 -15.38 -17.95
C ALA A 6 1.55 -14.25 -18.27
N ALA A 7 0.28 -14.59 -18.43
CA ALA A 7 -0.78 -13.59 -18.55
C ALA A 7 -0.92 -12.81 -17.23
N ILE A 8 -1.41 -11.57 -17.30
CA ILE A 8 -1.51 -10.71 -16.10
C ILE A 8 -2.34 -11.36 -14.99
N ASP A 9 -3.43 -12.06 -15.34
CA ASP A 9 -4.27 -12.75 -14.36
C ASP A 9 -3.53 -13.90 -13.67
N GLU A 10 -2.66 -14.60 -14.37
CA GLU A 10 -1.82 -15.66 -13.80
C GLU A 10 -0.79 -15.05 -12.84
N VAL A 11 -0.21 -13.90 -13.20
CA VAL A 11 0.71 -13.14 -12.33
C VAL A 11 -0.01 -12.69 -11.06
N ILE A 12 -1.21 -12.12 -11.16
CA ILE A 12 -2.01 -11.73 -10.00
C ILE A 12 -2.30 -12.94 -9.10
N ASN A 13 -2.74 -14.06 -9.68
CA ASN A 13 -3.02 -15.28 -8.91
C ASN A 13 -1.76 -15.82 -8.23
N MET A 14 -0.60 -15.77 -8.89
CA MET A 14 0.69 -16.12 -8.28
C MET A 14 1.07 -15.18 -7.13
N MET A 15 0.70 -13.90 -7.17
CA MET A 15 0.90 -12.98 -6.03
C MET A 15 -0.05 -13.28 -4.87
N ILE A 16 -1.28 -13.70 -5.15
CA ILE A 16 -2.25 -14.12 -4.12
C ILE A 16 -1.73 -15.37 -3.38
N PHE A 17 -1.37 -16.41 -4.11
CA PHE A 17 -1.02 -17.73 -3.56
C PHE A 17 0.48 -17.94 -3.30
N GLY A 18 1.33 -17.04 -3.78
CA GLY A 18 2.78 -17.21 -3.75
C GLY A 18 3.29 -18.20 -4.79
N ILE A 19 4.61 -18.35 -4.84
CA ILE A 19 5.29 -19.34 -5.67
C ILE A 19 6.17 -20.17 -4.75
N HIS A 20 5.85 -21.45 -4.59
CA HIS A 20 6.54 -22.34 -3.67
C HIS A 20 8.08 -22.28 -3.86
N GLY A 21 8.79 -21.97 -2.78
CA GLY A 21 10.25 -21.84 -2.74
C GLY A 21 10.84 -20.65 -3.51
N LYS A 22 10.01 -19.70 -3.97
CA LYS A 22 10.46 -18.52 -4.74
C LYS A 22 9.89 -17.19 -4.27
N ALA A 23 8.60 -17.15 -3.94
CA ALA A 23 7.91 -15.93 -3.55
C ALA A 23 6.86 -16.24 -2.47
N PRO A 24 6.80 -15.45 -1.39
CA PRO A 24 5.75 -15.60 -0.39
C PRO A 24 4.38 -15.27 -0.98
N SER A 25 3.35 -15.89 -0.43
CA SER A 25 1.95 -15.55 -0.67
C SER A 25 1.60 -14.19 -0.08
N LEU A 26 0.51 -13.59 -0.57
CA LEU A 26 -0.07 -12.39 0.02
C LEU A 26 -0.32 -12.57 1.53
N ASN A 27 -0.84 -13.74 1.94
CA ASN A 27 -1.13 -14.03 3.34
C ASN A 27 0.15 -13.98 4.20
N GLU A 28 1.23 -14.61 3.75
CA GLU A 28 2.52 -14.59 4.46
C GLU A 28 3.09 -13.17 4.55
N ILE A 29 3.05 -12.42 3.43
CA ILE A 29 3.51 -11.02 3.39
C ILE A 29 2.78 -10.18 4.43
N PHE A 30 1.45 -10.17 4.41
CA PHE A 30 0.67 -9.36 5.35
C PHE A 30 0.77 -9.87 6.79
N THR A 31 0.90 -11.19 6.98
CA THR A 31 1.08 -11.76 8.32
C THR A 31 2.35 -11.22 8.98
N HIS A 32 3.48 -11.25 8.27
CA HIS A 32 4.77 -10.87 8.83
C HIS A 32 5.03 -9.35 8.83
N ASN A 33 4.43 -8.60 7.90
CA ASN A 33 4.67 -7.16 7.79
C ASN A 33 3.59 -6.28 8.42
N ALA A 34 2.37 -6.80 8.64
CA ALA A 34 1.27 -6.02 9.21
C ALA A 34 0.62 -6.72 10.41
N VAL A 35 0.03 -7.90 10.20
CA VAL A 35 -0.86 -8.52 11.20
C VAL A 35 -0.12 -8.85 12.50
N SER A 36 1.10 -9.41 12.42
CA SER A 36 1.91 -9.73 13.61
C SER A 36 2.34 -8.50 14.43
N TRP A 37 2.23 -7.30 13.87
CA TRP A 37 2.52 -6.05 14.56
C TRP A 37 1.28 -5.38 15.15
N LEU A 38 0.08 -5.83 14.80
CA LEU A 38 -1.16 -5.29 15.37
C LEU A 38 -1.22 -5.54 16.89
N CYS A 39 -2.00 -4.71 17.57
CA CYS A 39 -2.13 -4.72 19.04
C CYS A 39 -0.80 -4.46 19.80
N THR A 40 0.22 -3.94 19.12
CA THR A 40 1.45 -3.46 19.74
C THR A 40 1.48 -1.92 19.73
N LYS A 41 2.66 -1.32 19.88
CA LYS A 41 2.87 0.12 19.67
C LYS A 41 2.78 0.55 18.21
N ALA A 42 2.74 -0.39 17.26
CA ALA A 42 2.57 -0.08 15.85
C ALA A 42 1.22 0.59 15.59
N LYS A 43 1.21 1.59 14.71
CA LYS A 43 0.02 2.28 14.26
C LYS A 43 -0.30 1.86 12.83
N LEU A 44 -1.54 1.44 12.60
CA LEU A 44 -2.01 1.14 11.25
C LEU A 44 -2.35 2.45 10.56
N LEU A 45 -1.69 2.71 9.42
CA LEU A 45 -1.99 3.83 8.54
C LEU A 45 -2.49 3.28 7.21
N ARG A 46 -3.64 3.75 6.76
CA ARG A 46 -4.23 3.35 5.48
C ARG A 46 -3.74 4.29 4.39
N PHE A 47 -3.34 3.71 3.26
CA PHE A 47 -2.74 4.48 2.16
C PHE A 47 -3.71 5.51 1.58
N GLU A 48 -4.99 5.18 1.55
CA GLU A 48 -6.09 5.97 1.00
C GLU A 48 -6.38 7.20 1.87
N GLU A 49 -6.27 7.07 3.19
CA GLU A 49 -6.39 8.19 4.14
C GLU A 49 -5.23 9.16 3.99
N LEU A 50 -4.00 8.63 3.94
CA LEU A 50 -2.80 9.43 3.70
C LEU A 50 -2.90 10.16 2.35
N LEU A 51 -3.26 9.44 1.29
CA LEU A 51 -3.38 10.01 -0.04
C LEU A 51 -4.48 11.08 -0.11
N GLY A 52 -5.59 10.87 0.61
CA GLY A 52 -6.64 11.88 0.78
C GLY A 52 -6.11 13.17 1.40
N CYS A 53 -5.31 13.08 2.47
CA CYS A 53 -4.73 14.25 3.12
C CYS A 53 -3.62 14.91 2.27
N VAL A 54 -2.79 14.12 1.59
CA VAL A 54 -1.75 14.61 0.66
C VAL A 54 -2.36 15.41 -0.49
N ARG A 55 -3.54 15.03 -0.98
CA ARG A 55 -4.23 15.76 -2.05
C ARG A 55 -4.91 17.05 -1.58
N ASN A 56 -5.14 17.19 -0.27
CA ASN A 56 -5.93 18.27 0.32
C ASN A 56 -5.16 18.97 1.47
N LEU A 57 -3.88 19.30 1.25
CA LEU A 57 -2.98 19.82 2.31
C LEU A 57 -3.42 21.12 2.98
N ASP A 58 -4.28 21.90 2.31
CA ASP A 58 -4.72 23.20 2.79
C ASP A 58 -5.97 23.11 3.69
N THR A 59 -6.44 21.89 4.01
CA THR A 59 -7.59 21.69 4.91
C THR A 59 -7.19 21.44 6.36
N GLU A 60 -8.10 21.71 7.29
CA GLU A 60 -7.91 21.45 8.72
C GLU A 60 -7.79 19.94 9.01
N GLU A 61 -8.46 19.10 8.23
CA GLU A 61 -8.37 17.65 8.35
C GLU A 61 -6.96 17.16 8.05
N ALA A 62 -6.32 17.69 7.00
CA ALA A 62 -4.94 17.34 6.67
C ALA A 62 -3.96 17.79 7.76
N GLU A 63 -4.13 19.00 8.30
CA GLU A 63 -3.29 19.49 9.41
C GLU A 63 -3.44 18.61 10.66
N THR A 64 -4.67 18.25 11.01
CA THR A 64 -4.97 17.34 12.13
C THR A 64 -4.34 15.97 11.90
N PHE A 65 -4.47 15.41 10.69
CA PHE A 65 -3.89 14.13 10.31
C PHE A 65 -2.36 14.12 10.45
N PHE A 66 -1.65 15.09 9.86
CA PHE A 66 -0.19 15.14 9.91
C PHE A 66 0.34 15.48 11.31
N SER A 67 -0.37 16.32 12.07
CA SER A 67 -0.06 16.55 13.49
C SER A 67 -0.12 15.25 14.29
N GLN A 68 -1.17 14.45 14.11
CA GLN A 68 -1.31 13.16 14.80
C GLN A 68 -0.27 12.14 14.32
N LEU A 69 -0.03 12.04 13.02
CA LEU A 69 0.96 11.13 12.44
C LEU A 69 2.37 11.40 13.00
N LEU A 70 2.79 12.66 13.05
CA LEU A 70 4.08 13.04 13.62
C LEU A 70 4.15 12.76 15.12
N LYS A 71 3.08 13.03 15.88
CA LYS A 71 3.00 12.70 17.31
C LYS A 71 3.14 11.20 17.55
N ASP A 72 2.49 10.37 16.74
CA ASP A 72 2.61 8.91 16.79
C ASP A 72 4.05 8.44 16.50
N CYS A 73 4.80 9.21 15.71
CA CYS A 73 6.23 9.02 15.46
C CYS A 73 7.15 9.63 16.54
N GLY A 74 6.61 10.22 17.60
CA GLY A 74 7.37 10.85 18.68
C GLY A 74 7.83 12.29 18.39
N ILE A 75 7.27 12.93 17.36
CA ILE A 75 7.52 14.33 17.00
C ILE A 75 6.35 15.17 17.52
N SER A 76 6.60 15.98 18.55
CA SER A 76 5.54 16.66 19.31
C SER A 76 4.90 17.85 18.60
N GLU A 77 5.64 18.50 17.70
CA GLU A 77 5.22 19.74 17.03
C GLU A 77 5.22 19.55 15.52
N LEU A 78 4.19 20.10 14.88
CA LEU A 78 4.08 20.14 13.43
C LEU A 78 4.93 21.32 12.91
N PRO A 79 5.96 21.08 12.08
CA PRO A 79 6.82 22.16 11.58
C PRO A 79 6.04 23.18 10.74
N ASP A 80 6.38 24.47 10.80
CA ASP A 80 5.68 25.51 10.04
C ASP A 80 5.69 25.27 8.52
N ASP A 81 6.72 24.59 8.00
CA ASP A 81 6.91 24.28 6.58
C ASP A 81 6.40 22.88 6.17
N TRP A 82 5.65 22.19 7.05
CA TRP A 82 5.22 20.80 6.83
C TRP A 82 4.50 20.59 5.49
N ARG A 83 3.62 21.53 5.09
CA ARG A 83 2.85 21.44 3.84
C ARG A 83 3.77 21.38 2.63
N GLU A 84 4.80 22.22 2.61
CA GLU A 84 5.74 22.25 1.51
C GLU A 84 6.59 20.97 1.48
N ARG A 85 7.01 20.47 2.65
CA ARG A 85 7.73 19.19 2.73
C ARG A 85 6.91 18.03 2.20
N VAL A 86 5.63 17.95 2.55
CA VAL A 86 4.74 16.90 2.06
C VAL A 86 4.49 17.05 0.57
N ARG A 87 4.25 18.28 0.07
CA ARG A 87 4.05 18.56 -1.35
C ARG A 87 5.24 18.13 -2.20
N VAL A 88 6.45 18.52 -1.80
CA VAL A 88 7.69 18.15 -2.50
C VAL A 88 7.96 16.64 -2.37
N GLY A 89 7.83 16.08 -1.17
CA GLY A 89 8.11 14.67 -0.91
C GLY A 89 7.12 13.69 -1.56
N SER A 90 5.92 14.15 -1.91
CA SER A 90 4.89 13.35 -2.58
C SER A 90 4.83 13.56 -4.11
N ASP A 91 5.68 14.44 -4.66
CA ASP A 91 5.74 14.68 -6.10
C ASP A 91 6.25 13.43 -6.84
N ARG A 92 5.37 12.86 -7.66
CA ARG A 92 5.66 11.67 -8.48
C ARG A 92 6.83 11.91 -9.44
N ASN A 93 7.02 13.14 -9.92
CA ASN A 93 8.13 13.47 -10.83
C ASN A 93 9.49 13.32 -10.16
N GLN A 94 9.53 13.41 -8.83
CA GLN A 94 10.74 13.23 -8.02
C GLN A 94 10.89 11.80 -7.47
N SER A 95 9.89 10.93 -7.68
CA SER A 95 9.88 9.59 -7.13
C SER A 95 10.44 8.56 -8.10
N GLY A 96 11.63 8.03 -7.82
CA GLY A 96 12.23 6.93 -8.59
C GLY A 96 11.44 5.62 -8.55
N THR A 97 10.43 5.52 -7.68
CA THR A 97 9.57 4.34 -7.52
C THR A 97 8.15 4.54 -8.05
N ALA A 98 7.83 5.71 -8.62
CA ALA A 98 6.57 5.89 -9.33
C ALA A 98 6.45 4.87 -10.47
N ARG A 99 5.25 4.32 -10.72
CA ARG A 99 5.01 3.24 -11.70
C ARG A 99 5.62 3.55 -13.07
N GLU A 100 5.45 4.79 -13.52
CA GLU A 100 5.97 5.36 -14.76
C GLU A 100 7.51 5.38 -14.84
N ASN A 101 8.20 5.38 -13.69
CA ASN A 101 9.66 5.44 -13.58
C ASN A 101 10.29 4.04 -13.41
N LEU A 102 9.48 2.98 -13.25
CA LEU A 102 9.99 1.62 -13.06
C LEU A 102 10.41 0.97 -14.38
N VAL A 103 11.56 0.29 -14.38
CA VAL A 103 12.07 -0.48 -15.52
C VAL A 103 11.08 -1.61 -15.86
N GLY A 104 10.48 -1.54 -17.06
CA GLY A 104 9.45 -2.48 -17.49
C GLY A 104 8.02 -2.12 -17.06
N GLY A 105 7.84 -1.04 -16.28
CA GLY A 105 6.58 -0.59 -15.68
C GLY A 105 5.47 -0.15 -16.64
N GLY A 106 5.72 -0.20 -17.95
CA GLY A 106 4.72 0.07 -19.00
C GLY A 106 4.44 -1.09 -19.95
N LYS A 107 5.01 -2.28 -19.74
CA LYS A 107 4.83 -3.43 -20.66
C LYS A 107 3.76 -4.43 -20.23
N LEU A 108 3.44 -4.47 -18.94
CA LEU A 108 2.33 -5.25 -18.41
C LEU A 108 1.20 -4.29 -18.06
N ASP A 109 0.06 -4.49 -18.70
CA ASP A 109 -1.17 -3.77 -18.40
C ASP A 109 -1.78 -4.34 -17.12
N VAL A 110 -1.27 -3.87 -15.98
CA VAL A 110 -1.82 -4.22 -14.66
C VAL A 110 -3.09 -3.41 -14.45
N PRO A 111 -4.25 -4.07 -14.25
CA PRO A 111 -5.52 -3.39 -14.05
C PRO A 111 -5.49 -2.59 -12.73
N ASP A 112 -6.28 -1.52 -12.68
CA ASP A 112 -6.42 -0.69 -11.49
C ASP A 112 -7.11 -1.42 -10.34
N GLU A 113 -7.94 -2.42 -10.65
CA GLU A 113 -8.64 -3.26 -9.69
C GLU A 113 -8.58 -4.75 -10.05
N LEU A 114 -8.64 -5.60 -9.03
CA LEU A 114 -8.83 -7.04 -9.19
C LEU A 114 -10.23 -7.33 -9.78
N SER A 115 -10.31 -8.36 -10.63
CA SER A 115 -11.59 -8.94 -11.03
C SER A 115 -12.36 -9.51 -9.84
N ASP A 116 -13.67 -9.69 -9.98
CA ASP A 116 -14.50 -10.28 -8.93
C ASP A 116 -14.05 -11.71 -8.56
N ALA A 117 -13.63 -12.49 -9.56
CA ALA A 117 -13.07 -13.82 -9.32
C ALA A 117 -11.78 -13.75 -8.48
N GLN A 118 -10.87 -12.81 -8.78
CA GLN A 118 -9.65 -12.63 -8.00
C GLN A 118 -9.93 -12.10 -6.59
N LYS A 119 -10.96 -11.25 -6.40
CA LYS A 119 -11.40 -10.82 -5.06
C LYS A 119 -11.85 -12.02 -4.22
N GLU A 120 -12.58 -12.98 -4.81
CA GLU A 120 -12.94 -14.23 -4.14
C GLU A 120 -11.70 -15.11 -3.84
N LEU A 121 -10.73 -15.18 -4.75
CA LEU A 121 -9.46 -15.88 -4.48
C LEU A 121 -8.69 -15.26 -3.31
N VAL A 122 -8.68 -13.93 -3.17
CA VAL A 122 -8.10 -13.24 -2.01
C VAL A 122 -8.84 -13.63 -0.73
N ASN A 123 -10.18 -13.66 -0.73
CA ASN A 123 -10.96 -14.07 0.44
C ASN A 123 -10.68 -15.52 0.84
N TYR A 124 -10.49 -16.41 -0.14
CA TYR A 124 -10.11 -17.80 0.10
C TYR A 124 -8.68 -17.91 0.66
N ALA A 125 -7.72 -17.20 0.09
CA ALA A 125 -6.30 -17.29 0.47
C ALA A 125 -5.96 -16.57 1.78
N ALA A 126 -6.68 -15.49 2.11
CA ALA A 126 -6.44 -14.66 3.28
C ALA A 126 -7.74 -14.28 4.00
N PRO A 127 -8.48 -15.26 4.55
CA PRO A 127 -9.78 -15.03 5.16
C PRO A 127 -9.69 -14.06 6.34
N GLY A 128 -10.52 -13.03 6.31
CA GLY A 128 -10.60 -12.02 7.39
C GLY A 128 -9.50 -10.97 7.37
N LEU A 129 -8.48 -11.07 6.50
CA LEU A 129 -7.37 -10.12 6.46
C LEU A 129 -7.84 -8.67 6.25
N ARG A 130 -8.78 -8.44 5.32
CA ARG A 130 -9.34 -7.10 5.06
C ARG A 130 -9.93 -6.46 6.32
N ARG A 131 -10.70 -7.23 7.10
CA ARG A 131 -11.27 -6.76 8.37
C ARG A 131 -10.19 -6.44 9.39
N MET A 132 -9.15 -7.26 9.49
CA MET A 132 -8.01 -7.01 10.38
C MET A 132 -7.28 -5.71 10.04
N LEU A 133 -7.28 -5.30 8.76
CA LEU A 133 -6.68 -4.07 8.27
C LEU A 133 -7.67 -2.88 8.25
N GLY A 134 -8.86 -3.01 8.85
CA GLY A 134 -9.83 -1.92 8.96
C GLY A 134 -10.69 -1.67 7.71
N TYR A 135 -10.78 -2.64 6.81
CA TYR A 135 -11.68 -2.59 5.66
C TYR A 135 -12.98 -3.37 5.93
N VAL A 136 -14.11 -2.82 5.51
CA VAL A 136 -15.45 -3.44 5.58
C VAL A 136 -15.68 -4.36 4.37
#